data_AF-A0A7V9TD85-F1
#
_entry.id   AF-A0A7V9TD85-F1
#
_cell.length_a   1.000
_cell.length_b   1.000
_cell.length_c   1.000
_cell.angle_alpha   90.00
_cell.angle_beta   90.00
_cell.angle_gamma   90.00
#
_symmetry.space_group_name_H-M   'P 1'
#
loop_
_entity.id
_entity.type
_entity.pdbx_description
1 polymer ?
#
loop_
_entity_poly.entity_id
_entity_poly.type
_entity_poly.pdbx_seq_one_letter_code
_entity_poly.pdbx_strand_id
1 'polypeptide(L)'
;MNKPISEFVGEVELKGDKGTEQAYRALRPVICAGCGHIIPEGTLFTRIVIPGSGVRISPRCQKCFPFTLRDGKETVAASPLMDNLLRGGESRRDTTQQKSTKEVEDAITLRLGPALERARRSSRAKD
;
A
#
# COMPACT_ATOMS: atom_id res chain seq x y z
N MET A 1 -18.16 7.23 -9.70
CA MET A 1 -16.78 6.70 -9.79
C MET A 1 -16.85 5.19 -10.00
N ASN A 2 -16.36 4.67 -11.13
CA ASN A 2 -16.37 3.24 -11.43
C ASN A 2 -15.20 2.56 -10.71
N LYS A 3 -15.48 1.70 -9.73
CA LYS A 3 -14.44 0.89 -9.07
C LYS A 3 -13.82 -0.10 -10.08
N PRO A 4 -12.48 -0.24 -10.13
CA PRO A 4 -11.83 -1.25 -10.98
C PRO A 4 -12.30 -2.67 -10.62
N ILE A 5 -12.24 -3.59 -11.58
CA ILE A 5 -12.63 -5.00 -11.38
C ILE A 5 -11.47 -5.80 -10.73
N SER A 6 -10.23 -5.41 -11.00
CA SER A 6 -9.03 -6.07 -10.47
C SER A 6 -7.86 -5.11 -10.43
N GLU A 7 -6.85 -5.44 -9.64
CA GLU A 7 -5.53 -4.80 -9.60
C GLU A 7 -4.43 -5.75 -10.07
N PHE A 8 -3.34 -5.21 -10.61
CA PHE A 8 -2.15 -5.98 -10.97
C PHE A 8 -1.32 -6.25 -9.72
N VAL A 9 -0.83 -7.49 -9.56
CA VAL A 9 -0.06 -7.93 -8.38
C VAL A 9 1.40 -8.23 -8.73
N GLY A 10 1.67 -8.66 -9.95
CA GLY A 10 3.01 -9.05 -10.37
C GLY A 10 2.98 -10.08 -11.48
N GLU A 11 4.12 -10.72 -11.69
CA GLU A 11 4.27 -11.81 -12.63
C GLU A 11 4.16 -13.17 -11.93
N VAL A 12 3.54 -14.13 -12.60
CA VAL A 12 3.45 -15.52 -12.16
C VAL A 12 4.20 -16.41 -13.13
N GLU A 13 4.78 -17.48 -12.60
CA GLU A 13 5.33 -18.58 -13.38
C GLU A 13 4.26 -19.64 -13.58
N LEU A 14 4.09 -20.10 -14.82
CA LEU A 14 3.13 -21.14 -15.15
C LEU A 14 3.68 -22.51 -14.79
N LYS A 15 2.85 -23.35 -14.19
CA LYS A 15 3.25 -24.71 -13.86
C LYS A 15 3.18 -25.58 -15.11
N GLY A 16 4.33 -25.85 -15.72
CA GLY A 16 4.48 -26.77 -16.85
C GLY A 16 4.93 -26.11 -18.16
N ASP A 17 4.77 -24.79 -18.27
CA ASP A 17 5.26 -24.00 -19.42
C ASP A 17 6.39 -23.07 -18.98
N LYS A 18 7.39 -22.86 -19.85
CA LYS A 18 8.47 -21.88 -19.64
C LYS A 18 7.98 -20.46 -19.97
N GLY A 19 6.88 -20.04 -19.36
CA GLY A 19 6.25 -18.74 -19.59
C GLY A 19 5.99 -17.98 -18.30
N THR A 20 6.13 -16.66 -18.37
CA THR A 20 5.64 -15.74 -17.33
C THR A 20 4.35 -15.11 -17.79
N GLU A 21 3.42 -14.93 -16.86
CA GLU A 21 2.13 -14.29 -17.11
C GLU A 21 1.84 -13.24 -16.04
N GLN A 22 0.90 -12.35 -16.32
CA GLN A 22 0.50 -11.33 -15.35
C GLN A 22 -0.54 -11.86 -14.37
N ALA A 23 -0.27 -11.69 -13.08
CA ALA A 23 -1.19 -11.95 -11.98
C ALA A 23 -1.99 -10.70 -11.62
N TYR A 24 -3.26 -10.91 -11.35
CA TYR A 24 -4.19 -9.90 -10.90
C TYR A 24 -4.91 -10.36 -9.64
N ARG A 25 -5.23 -9.43 -8.74
CA ARG A 25 -6.14 -9.66 -7.61
C ARG A 25 -7.53 -9.15 -7.96
N ALA A 26 -8.54 -9.97 -7.74
CA ALA A 26 -9.94 -9.60 -7.92
C ALA A 26 -10.34 -8.55 -6.87
N LEU A 27 -10.83 -7.39 -7.30
CA LEU A 27 -11.42 -6.36 -6.42
C LEU A 27 -12.94 -6.51 -6.31
N ARG A 28 -13.52 -7.40 -7.13
CA ARG A 28 -14.92 -7.82 -7.14
C ARG A 28 -14.98 -9.27 -7.66
N PRO A 29 -16.05 -10.03 -7.40
CA PRO A 29 -16.21 -11.36 -7.98
C PRO A 29 -16.12 -11.35 -9.51
N VAL A 30 -15.32 -12.26 -10.08
CA VAL A 30 -15.16 -12.42 -11.54
C VAL A 30 -15.38 -13.87 -11.96
N ILE A 31 -15.86 -14.10 -13.18
CA ILE A 31 -16.14 -15.45 -13.69
C ILE A 31 -14.93 -15.96 -14.47
N CYS A 32 -14.41 -17.13 -14.11
CA CYS A 32 -13.35 -17.80 -14.86
C CYS A 32 -13.85 -18.22 -16.26
N ALA A 33 -13.16 -17.78 -17.32
CA ALA A 33 -13.51 -18.14 -18.69
C ALA A 33 -13.21 -19.61 -19.04
N GLY A 34 -12.47 -20.34 -18.20
CA GLY A 34 -12.14 -21.74 -18.41
C GLY A 34 -13.17 -22.73 -17.89
N CYS A 35 -13.69 -22.48 -16.68
CA CYS A 35 -14.60 -23.40 -16.00
C CYS A 35 -15.93 -22.77 -15.56
N GLY A 36 -16.13 -21.46 -15.78
CA GLY A 36 -17.32 -20.74 -15.34
C GLY A 36 -17.42 -20.51 -13.83
N HIS A 37 -16.48 -20.98 -13.02
CA HIS A 37 -16.50 -20.73 -11.57
C HIS A 37 -16.25 -19.26 -11.23
N ILE A 38 -16.86 -18.83 -10.14
CA ILE A 38 -16.63 -17.52 -9.54
C ILE A 38 -15.26 -17.53 -8.86
N ILE A 39 -14.42 -16.56 -9.24
CA ILE A 39 -13.19 -16.17 -8.55
C ILE A 39 -13.61 -15.09 -7.54
N PRO A 40 -13.53 -15.37 -6.22
CA PRO A 40 -13.98 -14.43 -5.20
C PRO A 40 -13.06 -13.21 -5.13
N GLU A 41 -13.57 -12.13 -4.53
CA GLU A 41 -12.78 -10.95 -4.21
C GLU A 41 -11.55 -11.31 -3.37
N GLY A 42 -10.44 -10.61 -3.59
CA GLY A 42 -9.14 -10.86 -2.95
C GLY A 42 -8.33 -12.01 -3.58
N THR A 43 -8.92 -12.81 -4.47
CA THR A 43 -8.27 -14.00 -5.06
C THR A 43 -7.44 -13.64 -6.28
N LEU A 44 -6.33 -14.36 -6.48
CA LEU A 44 -5.46 -14.20 -7.64
C LEU A 44 -5.99 -14.93 -8.87
N PHE A 45 -5.81 -14.32 -10.03
CA PHE A 45 -6.14 -14.90 -11.34
C PHE A 45 -5.23 -14.31 -12.43
N THR A 46 -5.16 -14.99 -13.59
CA THR A 46 -4.45 -14.48 -14.77
C THR A 46 -5.42 -14.01 -15.85
N ARG A 47 -4.92 -13.20 -16.78
CA ARG A 47 -5.69 -12.69 -17.92
C ARG A 47 -5.06 -13.20 -19.21
N ILE A 48 -5.74 -14.11 -19.89
CA ILE A 48 -5.24 -14.69 -21.15
C ILE A 48 -5.84 -14.00 -22.36
N VAL A 49 -5.04 -13.83 -23.41
CA VAL A 49 -5.54 -13.41 -24.72
C VAL A 49 -6.03 -14.65 -25.47
N ILE A 50 -7.28 -14.63 -25.93
CA ILE A 50 -7.84 -15.72 -26.75
C ILE A 50 -7.60 -15.41 -28.24
N PRO A 51 -6.68 -16.10 -28.93
CA PRO A 51 -6.44 -15.87 -30.36
C PRO A 51 -7.69 -16.18 -31.19
N GLY A 52 -7.94 -15.39 -32.23
CA GLY A 52 -9.02 -15.62 -33.21
C GLY A 52 -10.38 -14.97 -32.94
N SER A 53 -10.55 -14.20 -31.86
CA SER A 53 -11.87 -13.63 -31.48
C SER A 53 -11.85 -12.11 -31.23
N GLY A 54 -10.96 -11.38 -31.92
CA GLY A 54 -10.53 -10.05 -31.47
C GLY A 54 -9.72 -10.17 -30.17
N VAL A 55 -9.02 -9.12 -29.76
CA VAL A 55 -8.22 -9.17 -28.51
C VAL A 55 -9.18 -9.21 -27.31
N ARG A 56 -9.66 -10.41 -26.95
CA ARG A 56 -10.46 -10.65 -25.75
C ARG A 56 -9.56 -11.15 -24.64
N ILE A 57 -9.35 -10.27 -23.67
CA ILE A 57 -8.62 -10.57 -22.45
C ILE A 57 -9.60 -11.23 -21.47
N SER A 58 -9.35 -12.50 -21.14
CA SER A 58 -10.28 -13.33 -20.36
C SER A 58 -9.64 -13.83 -19.05
N PRO A 59 -10.34 -13.75 -17.91
CA PRO A 59 -9.81 -14.22 -16.63
C PRO A 59 -9.73 -15.76 -16.55
N ARG A 60 -8.66 -16.28 -15.93
CA ARG A 60 -8.47 -17.71 -15.65
C ARG A 60 -8.11 -17.93 -14.19
N CYS A 61 -8.83 -18.82 -13.51
CA CYS A 61 -8.53 -19.21 -12.14
C CYS A 61 -7.31 -20.15 -12.09
N GLN A 62 -6.67 -20.21 -10.93
CA GLN A 62 -5.49 -21.06 -10.69
C GLN A 62 -5.74 -22.56 -10.94
N LYS A 63 -7.00 -23.03 -10.86
CA LYS A 63 -7.34 -24.42 -11.22
C LYS A 63 -7.27 -24.67 -12.73
N CYS A 64 -7.79 -23.74 -13.53
CA CYS A 64 -7.80 -23.84 -14.99
C CYS A 64 -6.46 -23.47 -15.61
N PHE A 65 -5.67 -22.68 -14.91
CA PHE A 65 -4.38 -22.22 -15.36
C PHE A 65 -3.46 -22.19 -14.15
N PRO A 66 -2.82 -23.32 -13.80
CA PRO A 66 -1.99 -23.43 -12.61
C PRO A 66 -0.75 -22.55 -12.71
N PHE A 67 -0.60 -21.65 -11.73
CA PHE A 67 0.51 -20.71 -11.66
C PHE A 67 0.98 -20.54 -10.22
N THR A 68 2.21 -20.08 -10.08
CA THR A 68 2.83 -19.69 -8.81
C THR A 68 3.25 -18.23 -8.93
N LEU A 69 2.93 -17.41 -7.93
CA LEU A 69 3.42 -16.03 -7.89
C LEU A 69 4.92 -16.08 -7.78
N ARG A 70 5.62 -15.36 -8.68
CA ARG A 70 7.07 -15.28 -8.60
C ARG A 70 7.38 -14.50 -7.33
N ASP A 71 8.25 -15.03 -6.48
CA ASP A 71 8.78 -14.32 -5.31
C ASP A 71 9.70 -13.18 -5.76
N GLY A 72 9.12 -12.20 -6.46
CA GLY A 72 9.69 -10.88 -6.58
C GLY A 72 9.57 -10.27 -5.21
N LYS A 73 10.71 -9.99 -4.57
CA LYS A 73 10.82 -9.16 -3.37
C LYS A 73 9.69 -8.14 -3.35
N GLU A 74 8.81 -8.32 -2.38
CA GLU A 74 7.79 -7.40 -1.93
C GLU A 74 8.11 -5.96 -2.32
N THR A 75 7.55 -5.52 -3.43
CA THR A 75 7.25 -4.11 -3.67
C THR A 75 5.75 -3.98 -3.91
N VAL A 76 4.98 -4.55 -2.99
CA VAL A 76 4.10 -3.63 -2.27
C VAL A 76 5.09 -2.62 -1.69
N ALA A 77 5.32 -1.50 -2.38
CA ALA A 77 5.85 -0.35 -1.70
C ALA A 77 4.84 -0.14 -0.59
N ALA A 78 5.19 -0.63 0.61
CA ALA A 78 4.42 -0.42 1.80
C ALA A 78 4.19 1.09 1.77
N SER A 79 2.96 1.48 1.45
CA SER A 79 2.62 2.89 1.47
C SER A 79 3.08 3.34 2.85
N PRO A 80 3.83 4.44 3.01
CA PRO A 80 4.38 4.81 4.31
C PRO A 80 3.32 4.86 5.42
N LEU A 81 2.03 4.99 5.04
CA LEU A 81 0.86 4.82 5.89
C LEU A 81 0.70 3.41 6.50
N MET A 82 0.90 2.35 5.72
CA MET A 82 0.75 0.96 6.17
C MET A 82 1.91 0.53 7.08
N ASP A 83 3.13 1.01 6.81
CA ASP A 83 4.26 0.87 7.75
C ASP A 83 4.01 1.55 9.09
N ASN A 84 3.37 2.73 9.10
CA ASN A 84 3.02 3.43 10.34
C ASN A 84 1.92 2.71 11.13
N LEU A 85 0.96 2.08 10.46
CA LEU A 85 -0.11 1.30 11.11
C LEU A 85 0.43 -0.01 11.70
N LEU A 86 1.35 -0.69 11.01
CA LEU A 86 1.97 -1.92 11.50
C LEU A 86 2.97 -1.66 12.64
N ARG A 87 3.71 -0.54 12.60
CA ARG A 87 4.59 -0.12 13.72
C ARG A 87 3.85 0.42 14.93
N GLY A 88 2.59 0.83 14.79
CA GLY A 88 1.77 1.36 15.88
C GLY A 88 1.36 0.34 16.94
N GLY A 89 1.63 -0.96 16.74
CA GLY A 89 1.30 -2.04 17.68
C GLY A 89 2.43 -2.45 18.63
N GLU A 90 3.68 -2.04 18.38
CA GLU A 90 4.79 -2.35 19.27
C GLU A 90 4.86 -1.28 20.36
N SER A 91 4.12 -1.54 21.44
CA SER A 91 4.22 -0.84 22.72
C SER A 91 5.63 -1.01 23.30
N ARG A 92 6.59 -0.22 22.79
CA ARG A 92 7.85 0.03 23.47
C ARG A 92 7.55 1.08 24.52
N ARG A 93 7.43 0.61 25.76
CA ARG A 93 7.39 1.45 26.97
C ARG A 93 8.53 2.46 26.88
N ASP A 94 8.19 3.69 26.51
CA ASP A 94 9.16 4.75 26.41
C ASP A 94 9.40 5.28 27.82
N THR A 95 10.55 4.90 28.37
CA THR A 95 11.15 5.54 29.53
C THR A 95 11.14 7.04 29.30
N THR A 96 10.24 7.73 29.99
CA THR A 96 10.12 9.18 29.97
C THR A 96 11.41 9.78 30.55
N GLN A 97 12.40 10.03 29.69
CA GLN A 97 13.44 11.00 29.99
C GLN A 97 12.75 12.37 30.00
N GLN A 98 12.36 12.81 31.20
CA GLN A 98 11.98 14.18 31.46
C GLN A 98 13.17 15.07 31.06
N LYS A 99 13.16 15.61 29.84
CA LYS A 99 13.99 16.76 29.50
C LYS A 99 13.67 17.85 30.50
N SER A 100 14.72 18.42 31.09
CA SER A 100 14.53 19.47 32.08
C SER A 100 13.78 20.64 31.43
N THR A 101 12.92 21.31 32.20
CA THR A 101 12.16 22.48 31.73
C THR A 101 13.05 23.52 31.04
N LYS A 102 14.30 23.64 31.50
CA LYS A 102 15.31 24.53 30.94
C LYS A 102 15.72 24.18 29.50
N GLU A 103 15.87 22.90 29.18
CA GLU A 103 16.19 22.46 27.81
C GLU A 103 15.04 22.71 26.82
N VAL A 104 13.81 22.67 27.33
CA VAL A 104 12.61 22.96 26.54
C VAL A 104 12.52 24.47 26.26
N GLU A 105 12.78 25.31 27.27
CA GLU A 105 12.79 26.77 27.11
C GLU A 105 13.88 27.25 26.15
N ASP A 106 15.08 26.66 26.22
CA ASP A 106 16.18 27.01 25.32
C ASP A 106 15.85 26.62 23.86
N ALA A 107 15.24 25.45 23.66
CA ALA A 107 14.81 25.01 22.33
C ALA A 107 13.68 25.88 21.75
N ILE A 108 12.76 26.35 22.59
CA ILE A 108 11.68 27.25 22.20
C ILE A 108 12.25 28.62 21.83
N THR A 109 13.17 29.15 22.63
CA THR A 109 13.80 30.46 22.41
C THR A 109 14.63 30.47 21.12
N LEU A 110 15.36 29.38 20.85
CA LEU A 110 16.13 29.23 19.61
C LEU A 110 15.23 29.24 18.35
N ARG A 111 14.09 28.54 18.43
CA ARG A 111 13.17 28.39 17.27
C ARG A 111 12.28 29.60 17.04
N LEU A 112 11.82 30.24 18.11
CA LEU A 112 10.78 31.25 18.07
C LEU A 112 11.26 32.64 18.52
N GLY A 113 12.55 32.82 18.83
CA GLY A 113 13.12 34.06 19.38
C GLY A 113 12.59 35.35 18.72
N PRO A 114 12.75 35.52 17.40
CA PRO A 114 12.26 36.73 16.71
C PRO A 114 10.74 36.92 16.73
N ALA A 115 9.96 35.84 16.89
CA ALA A 115 8.50 35.90 17.01
C ALA A 115 8.05 36.23 18.44
N LEU A 116 8.72 35.67 19.44
CA LEU A 116 8.46 35.93 20.86
C LEU A 116 8.81 37.37 21.25
N GLU A 117 9.88 37.93 20.71
CA GLU A 117 10.23 39.34 20.94
C GLU A 117 9.20 40.31 20.37
N ARG A 118 8.67 40.01 19.16
CA ARG A 118 7.59 40.82 18.55
C ARG A 118 6.30 40.75 19.36
N ALA A 119 5.94 39.56 19.84
CA ALA A 119 4.77 39.39 20.71
C ALA A 119 4.91 40.19 22.03
N ARG A 120 6.07 40.13 22.69
CA ARG A 120 6.33 40.88 23.94
C ARG A 120 6.35 42.40 23.76
N ARG A 121 6.81 42.90 22.60
CA ARG A 121 6.73 44.34 22.30
C ARG A 121 5.30 44.79 22.04
N SER A 122 4.50 43.97 21.35
CA SER A 122 3.09 44.27 21.08
C SER A 122 2.22 44.26 22.35
N SER A 123 2.57 43.45 23.36
CA SER A 123 1.86 43.44 24.64
C SER A 123 2.22 44.64 25.53
N ARG A 124 3.44 45.18 25.43
CA ARG A 124 3.88 46.37 26.18
C ARG A 124 3.46 47.71 25.58
N ALA A 125 3.07 47.74 24.31
CA ALA A 125 2.57 48.95 23.64
C ALA A 125 1.05 49.14 23.81
N LYS A 126 0.40 48.28 24.61
CA LYS A 126 -1.04 48.26 24.86
C LYS A 126 -1.42 48.67 26.29
N ASP A 127 -0.43 49.04 27.10
CA ASP A 127 -0.57 49.81 28.34
C ASP A 127 -0.11 51.25 28.08
#